data_AF-A0A1G1C6S1-F1
#
_entry.id   AF-A0A1G1C6S1-F1
#
_cell.length_a   1.000
_cell.length_b   1.000
_cell.length_c   1.000
_cell.angle_alpha   90.00
_cell.angle_beta   90.00
_cell.angle_gamma   90.00
#
_symmetry.space_group_name_H-M   'P 1'
#
loop_
_entity.id
_entity.type
_entity.pdbx_description
1 polymer ?
#
loop_
_entity_poly.entity_id
_entity_poly.type
_entity_poly.pdbx_seq_one_letter_code
_entity_poly.pdbx_strand_id
1 'polypeptide(L)'
;MLAKVFAKGQVVIPADVRRQFHVEVGDFLDIVPRPDSGCIELRRPAALKSGALGGSLASYRKGRALPSRKEMHDLLRKGIVRDAQRS
;
A
#
# COMPACT_ATOMS: atom_id res chain seq x y z
N MET A 1 -21.05 21.67 -12.76
CA MET A 1 -21.81 20.54 -12.18
C MET A 1 -22.09 20.88 -10.72
N LEU A 2 -23.32 20.75 -10.24
CA LEU A 2 -23.67 21.00 -8.83
C LEU A 2 -24.03 19.67 -8.17
N ALA A 3 -23.44 19.39 -7.01
CA ALA A 3 -23.70 18.20 -6.22
C ALA A 3 -24.11 18.60 -4.81
N LYS A 4 -25.04 17.84 -4.24
CA LYS A 4 -25.48 18.02 -2.85
C LYS A 4 -24.48 17.33 -1.91
N VAL A 5 -24.12 18.03 -0.83
CA VAL A 5 -23.42 17.42 0.30
C VAL A 5 -24.46 16.76 1.20
N PHE A 6 -24.29 15.47 1.44
CA PHE A 6 -25.11 14.67 2.34
C PHE A 6 -24.50 14.65 3.75
N ALA A 7 -25.19 14.01 4.68
CA ALA A 7 -24.71 13.86 6.05
C ALA A 7 -23.28 13.32 6.08
N LYS A 8 -22.48 13.80 7.04
CA LYS A 8 -21.07 13.40 7.23
C LYS A 8 -20.15 13.75 6.05
N GLY A 9 -20.49 14.78 5.26
CA GLY A 9 -19.61 15.28 4.20
C GLY A 9 -19.56 14.40 2.95
N GLN A 10 -20.53 13.48 2.79
CA GLN A 10 -20.60 12.61 1.62
C GLN A 10 -21.07 13.39 0.39
N VAL A 11 -20.45 13.14 -0.76
CA VAL A 11 -20.84 13.71 -2.05
C VAL A 11 -21.07 12.58 -3.04
N VAL A 12 -22.19 12.63 -3.76
CA VAL A 12 -22.50 11.64 -4.79
C VAL A 12 -21.76 11.99 -6.08
N ILE A 13 -20.94 11.06 -6.57
CA ILE A 13 -20.30 11.17 -7.88
C ILE A 13 -21.24 10.61 -8.95
N PRO A 14 -21.67 11.42 -9.93
CA PRO A 14 -22.54 10.99 -11.02
C PRO A 14 -21.98 9.80 -11.83
N ALA A 15 -22.88 9.03 -12.45
CA ALA A 15 -22.53 7.78 -13.12
C ALA A 15 -21.62 7.98 -14.35
N ASP A 16 -21.82 9.05 -15.10
CA ASP A 16 -20.98 9.48 -16.22
C ASP A 16 -19.55 9.79 -15.77
N VAL A 17 -19.39 10.55 -14.69
CA VAL A 17 -18.06 10.84 -14.11
C VAL A 17 -17.38 9.56 -13.64
N ARG A 18 -18.09 8.68 -12.93
CA ARG A 18 -17.52 7.39 -12.50
C ARG A 18 -17.02 6.55 -13.67
N ARG A 19 -17.78 6.49 -14.79
CA ARG A 19 -17.37 5.75 -16.00
C ARG A 19 -16.14 6.36 -16.66
N GLN A 20 -16.07 7.69 -16.78
CA GLN A 20 -14.93 8.38 -17.39
C GLN A 20 -13.63 8.16 -16.60
N PHE A 21 -13.72 8.10 -15.27
CA PHE A 21 -12.57 7.89 -14.39
C PHE A 21 -12.40 6.43 -13.95
N HIS A 22 -13.17 5.51 -14.52
CA HIS A 22 -13.18 4.08 -14.21
C HIS A 22 -13.28 3.77 -12.71
N VAL A 23 -14.06 4.56 -11.95
CA VAL A 23 -14.23 4.39 -10.49
C VAL A 23 -15.40 3.43 -10.22
N GLU A 24 -15.12 2.36 -9.48
CA GLU A 24 -16.11 1.36 -9.10
C GLU A 24 -16.49 1.47 -7.61
N VAL A 25 -17.65 0.91 -7.25
CA VAL A 25 -18.06 0.85 -5.84
C VAL A 25 -17.12 -0.08 -5.10
N GLY A 26 -16.50 0.42 -4.02
CA GLY A 26 -15.49 -0.32 -3.25
C GLY A 26 -14.04 0.08 -3.60
N ASP A 27 -13.82 0.91 -4.62
CA ASP A 27 -12.51 1.50 -4.87
C ASP A 27 -12.09 2.41 -3.71
N PHE A 28 -10.81 2.33 -3.35
CA PHE A 28 -10.15 3.30 -2.48
C PHE A 28 -9.60 4.44 -3.34
N LEU A 29 -9.81 5.68 -2.91
CA LEU A 29 -9.31 6.89 -3.55
C LEU A 29 -8.64 7.79 -2.51
N ASP A 30 -7.53 8.39 -2.89
CA ASP A 30 -6.86 9.42 -2.11
C ASP A 30 -7.58 10.76 -2.29
N ILE A 31 -7.80 11.46 -1.19
CA ILE A 31 -8.44 12.77 -1.15
C ILE A 31 -7.35 13.81 -0.89
N VAL A 32 -7.05 14.64 -1.88
CA VAL A 32 -5.99 15.65 -1.80
C VAL A 32 -6.62 17.05 -1.86
N PRO A 33 -6.69 17.80 -0.74
CA PRO A 33 -7.10 19.19 -0.77
C PRO A 33 -6.12 20.04 -1.57
N ARG A 34 -6.63 20.87 -2.47
CA ARG A 34 -5.88 21.85 -3.26
C ARG A 34 -6.36 23.25 -2.87
N PRO A 35 -5.82 23.85 -1.79
CA PRO A 35 -6.28 25.15 -1.31
C PRO A 35 -6.10 26.25 -2.36
N ASP A 36 -5.03 26.18 -3.14
CA ASP A 36 -4.71 27.17 -4.18
C ASP A 36 -5.75 27.26 -5.29
N SER A 37 -6.42 26.15 -5.60
CA SER A 37 -7.49 26.09 -6.60
C SER A 37 -8.89 25.98 -5.99
N GLY A 38 -9.01 25.96 -4.66
CA GLY A 38 -10.28 25.79 -3.96
C GLY A 38 -10.97 24.44 -4.23
N CYS A 39 -10.21 23.42 -4.64
CA CYS A 39 -10.74 22.14 -5.10
C CYS A 39 -10.24 20.97 -4.25
N ILE A 40 -10.93 19.83 -4.36
CA ILE A 40 -10.46 18.55 -3.85
C ILE A 40 -10.14 17.67 -5.06
N GLU A 41 -8.91 17.18 -5.12
CA GLU A 41 -8.49 16.24 -6.15
C GLU A 41 -8.64 14.81 -5.62
N LEU A 42 -9.33 13.97 -6.40
CA LEU A 42 -9.44 12.53 -6.14
C LEU A 42 -8.39 11.80 -6.98
N ARG A 43 -7.54 11.00 -6.33
CA ARG A 43 -6.50 10.21 -7.01
C ARG A 43 -6.70 8.73 -6.74
N ARG A 44 -6.49 7.91 -7.75
CA ARG A 44 -6.38 6.46 -7.54
C ARG A 44 -5.02 6.19 -6.88
N PRO A 45 -4.97 5.57 -5.69
CA PRO A 45 -3.71 5.21 -5.07
C PRO A 45 -2.95 4.26 -6.00
N ALA A 46 -1.64 4.42 -6.08
CA ALA A 46 -0.81 3.49 -6.84
C ALA A 46 -1.04 2.08 -6.26
N ALA A 47 -1.45 1.15 -7.12
CA ALA A 47 -1.66 -0.23 -6.71
C ALA A 47 -0.31 -0.83 -6.27
N LEU A 48 -0.02 -0.73 -4.98
CA LEU A 48 1.07 -1.48 -4.35
C LEU A 48 0.63 -2.94 -4.35
N LYS A 49 0.90 -3.63 -5.46
CA LYS A 49 0.75 -5.08 -5.55
C LYS A 49 1.69 -5.68 -4.51
N SER A 50 1.16 -6.07 -3.37
CA SER A 50 1.86 -6.78 -2.30
C SER A 50 2.60 -8.03 -2.80
N GLY A 51 2.16 -8.61 -3.93
CA GLY A 51 2.89 -9.66 -4.66
C GLY A 51 4.31 -9.27 -5.14
N ALA A 52 4.59 -7.99 -5.37
CA ALA A 52 5.93 -7.52 -5.75
C ALA A 52 6.94 -7.61 -4.60
N LEU A 53 6.48 -7.50 -3.35
CA LEU A 53 7.32 -7.72 -2.15
C LEU A 53 7.63 -9.21 -1.95
N GLY A 54 6.69 -10.10 -2.29
CA GLY A 54 6.95 -11.54 -2.32
C GLY A 54 8.02 -11.92 -3.35
N GLY A 55 8.05 -11.22 -4.49
CA GLY A 55 9.06 -11.42 -5.54
C GLY A 55 10.45 -10.90 -5.18
N SER A 56 10.55 -9.77 -4.46
CA SER A 56 11.85 -9.23 -4.02
C SER A 56 12.54 -10.10 -2.97
N LEU A 57 11.76 -10.84 -2.16
CA LEU A 57 12.28 -11.88 -1.26
C LEU A 57 12.51 -13.23 -1.97
N ALA A 58 11.82 -13.48 -3.09
CA ALA A 58 12.01 -14.70 -3.87
C ALA A 58 13.40 -14.77 -4.55
N SER A 59 14.01 -13.62 -4.87
CA SER A 59 15.39 -13.57 -5.38
C SER A 59 16.41 -14.03 -4.33
N TYR A 60 16.16 -13.81 -3.04
CA TYR A 60 16.99 -14.33 -1.95
C TYR A 60 16.90 -15.86 -1.80
N ARG A 61 15.85 -16.48 -2.36
CA ARG A 61 15.66 -17.94 -2.36
C ARG A 61 16.39 -18.64 -3.51
N LYS A 62 16.79 -17.92 -4.58
CA LYS A 62 17.52 -18.53 -5.71
C LYS A 62 18.92 -18.97 -5.25
N GLY A 63 19.11 -20.29 -5.15
CA GLY A 63 20.40 -20.90 -4.84
C GLY A 63 20.71 -21.10 -3.35
N ARG A 64 19.76 -20.86 -2.43
CA ARG A 64 19.94 -21.17 -1.01
C ARG A 64 18.96 -22.25 -0.57
N ALA A 65 19.49 -23.38 -0.13
CA ALA A 65 18.70 -24.38 0.58
C ALA A 65 18.17 -23.75 1.88
N LEU A 66 16.96 -24.13 2.28
CA LEU A 66 16.43 -23.75 3.58
C LEU A 66 17.38 -24.29 4.67
N PRO A 67 17.91 -23.44 5.56
CA PRO A 67 18.78 -23.89 6.63
C PRO A 67 18.04 -24.87 7.53
N SER A 68 18.76 -25.88 8.01
CA SER A 68 18.24 -26.83 8.99
C SER A 68 17.85 -26.12 10.29
N ARG A 69 17.03 -26.77 11.11
CA ARG A 69 16.60 -26.23 12.41
C ARG A 69 17.77 -25.82 13.31
N LYS A 70 18.88 -26.55 13.25
CA LYS A 70 20.10 -26.25 14.01
C LYS A 70 20.79 -24.99 13.49
N GLU A 71 20.91 -24.86 12.17
CA GLU A 71 21.50 -23.67 11.52
C GLU A 71 20.65 -22.42 11.74
N MET A 72 19.31 -22.54 11.71
CA MET A 72 18.41 -21.43 12.04
C MET A 72 18.62 -20.94 13.48
N HIS A 73 18.74 -21.85 14.45
CA HIS A 73 18.99 -21.50 15.84
C HIS A 73 20.35 -20.80 16.04
N ASP A 74 21.40 -21.30 15.38
CA ASP A 74 22.73 -20.67 15.47
C ASP A 74 22.77 -19.30 14.78
N LEU A 75 22.08 -19.11 13.66
CA LEU A 75 21.96 -17.82 12.98
C LEU A 75 21.17 -16.81 13.82
N LEU A 76 20.07 -17.23 14.45
CA LEU A 76 19.30 -16.38 15.37
C LEU A 76 20.14 -15.97 16.59
N ARG A 77 20.85 -16.91 17.21
CA ARG A 77 21.74 -16.62 18.34
C ARG A 77 22.85 -15.65 17.95
N LYS A 78 23.49 -15.82 16.78
CA LYS A 78 24.53 -14.90 16.28
C LYS A 78 23.98 -13.53 15.88
N GLY A 79 22.75 -13.46 15.37
CA GLY A 79 22.07 -12.21 15.01
C GLY A 79 21.72 -11.37 16.23
N ILE A 80 21.10 -11.98 17.24
CA ILE A 80 20.71 -11.30 18.50
C ILE A 80 21.94 -10.73 19.22
N VAL A 81 23.07 -11.45 19.22
CA VAL A 81 24.33 -10.96 19.83
C VAL A 81 24.93 -9.77 19.08
N ARG A 82 24.71 -9.65 17.75
CA ARG A 82 25.22 -8.52 16.96
C ARG A 82 24.48 -7.20 17.23
N ASP A 83 23.17 -7.24 17.46
CA ASP A 83 22.39 -6.03 17.78
C ASP A 83 22.64 -5.55 19.22
N ALA A 84 22.97 -6.46 20.13
CA ALA A 84 23.35 -6.12 21.50
C ALA A 84 24.72 -5.42 21.64
N GLN A 85 25.58 -5.44 20.60
CA GLN A 85 26.87 -4.72 20.59
C GLN A 85 26.84 -3.38 19.83
N ARG A 86 25.71 -3.03 19.24
CA ARG A 86 25.49 -1.74 18.54
C ARG A 86 24.55 -0.79 19.28
N SER A 87 24.09 -1.18 20.48
CA SER A 87 23.26 -0.37 21.37
C SER A 87 24.08 0.24 22.50
#